data_AF-A0A2U0SEG4-F1
#
_entry.id   AF-A0A2U0SEG4-F1
#
_cell.length_a   1.000
_cell.length_b   1.000
_cell.length_c   1.000
_cell.angle_alpha   90.00
_cell.angle_beta   90.00
_cell.angle_gamma   90.00
#
_symmetry.space_group_name_H-M   'P 1'
#
loop_
_entity.id
_entity.type
_entity.pdbx_description
1 polymer ?
#
loop_
_entity_poly.entity_id
_entity_poly.type
_entity_poly.pdbx_seq_one_letter_code
_entity_poly.pdbx_strand_id
1 'polypeptide(L)'
;MPRAVPRKPAPPAGASQVALSSPRTAPLGAAADATPPIDYVCEHCGAPGMTRDAWAEWSTTEQRWQLTTLFDFAFCHMCHRPTRLVVHPLRKG
;
A
#
# COMPACT_ATOMS: atom_id res chain seq x y z
N MET A 1 -35.63 -16.76 -11.52
CA MET A 1 -34.34 -17.19 -10.93
C MET A 1 -33.27 -16.18 -11.36
N PRO A 2 -32.61 -15.42 -10.47
CA PRO A 2 -31.50 -14.57 -10.90
C PRO A 2 -30.38 -15.46 -11.43
N ARG A 3 -29.91 -15.19 -12.66
CA ARG A 3 -28.78 -15.89 -13.27
C ARG A 3 -27.53 -15.67 -12.40
N ALA A 4 -26.89 -16.76 -11.98
CA ALA A 4 -25.60 -16.69 -11.32
C ALA A 4 -24.59 -16.02 -12.25
N VAL A 5 -24.05 -14.87 -11.84
CA VAL A 5 -22.89 -14.27 -12.51
C VAL A 5 -21.67 -15.09 -12.08
N PRO A 6 -20.90 -15.69 -13.01
CA PRO A 6 -19.70 -16.41 -12.64
C PRO A 6 -18.75 -15.44 -11.94
N ARG A 7 -18.41 -15.71 -10.68
CA ARG A 7 -17.38 -14.95 -9.96
C ARG A 7 -16.07 -15.24 -10.66
N LYS A 8 -15.57 -14.28 -11.45
CA LYS A 8 -14.23 -14.34 -12.03
C LYS A 8 -13.25 -14.59 -10.86
N PRO A 9 -12.35 -15.58 -10.95
CA PRO A 9 -11.38 -15.84 -9.89
C PRO A 9 -10.63 -14.56 -9.58
N ALA A 10 -10.48 -14.23 -8.30
CA ALA A 10 -9.43 -13.31 -7.91
C ALA A 10 -8.12 -13.91 -8.46
N PRO A 11 -7.36 -13.19 -9.31
CA PRO A 11 -6.07 -13.70 -9.73
C PRO A 11 -5.23 -13.95 -8.47
N PRO A 12 -4.33 -14.97 -8.49
CA PRO A 12 -3.45 -15.19 -7.35
C PRO A 12 -2.79 -13.86 -7.00
N ALA A 13 -2.60 -13.60 -5.70
CA ALA A 13 -1.65 -12.60 -5.23
C ALA A 13 -0.27 -13.06 -5.72
N GLY A 14 -0.01 -12.80 -7.01
CA GLY A 14 1.24 -13.07 -7.66
C GLY A 14 2.22 -12.14 -6.98
N ALA A 15 2.96 -12.69 -6.03
CA ALA A 15 4.28 -12.19 -5.70
C ALA A 15 5.10 -12.26 -7.00
N SER A 16 4.93 -11.25 -7.85
CA SER A 16 5.80 -11.03 -8.99
C SER A 16 7.06 -10.39 -8.43
N GLN A 17 7.87 -11.23 -7.77
CA GLN A 17 9.27 -10.92 -7.55
C GLN A 17 9.98 -11.09 -8.90
N VAL A 18 9.66 -10.21 -9.86
CA VAL A 18 10.61 -9.94 -10.93
C VAL A 18 11.56 -8.94 -10.31
N ALA A 19 12.72 -9.43 -9.88
CA ALA A 19 13.86 -8.59 -9.58
C ALA A 19 14.25 -7.86 -10.87
N LEU A 20 13.61 -6.72 -11.11
CA LEU A 20 14.07 -5.74 -12.08
C LEU A 20 15.32 -5.12 -11.48
N SER A 21 16.48 -5.68 -11.81
CA SER A 21 17.77 -5.01 -11.71
C SER A 21 17.70 -3.74 -12.56
N SER A 22 17.24 -2.65 -11.96
CA SER A 22 17.15 -1.35 -12.61
C SER A 22 18.58 -0.81 -12.77
N PRO A 23 19.05 -0.48 -13.99
CA PRO A 23 20.30 0.27 -14.13
C PRO A 23 20.11 1.60 -13.41
N ARG A 24 20.92 1.85 -12.37
CA ARG A 24 20.96 3.13 -11.66
C ARG A 24 21.42 4.23 -12.62
N THR A 25 20.49 4.83 -13.35
CA THR A 25 20.67 6.16 -13.91
C THR A 25 20.03 7.13 -12.94
N ALA A 26 20.85 7.68 -12.03
CA ALA A 26 20.42 8.79 -11.19
C ALA A 26 20.16 10.00 -12.10
N PRO A 27 18.99 10.66 -12.03
CA PRO A 27 18.88 11.98 -12.61
C PRO A 27 19.63 12.96 -11.70
N LEU A 28 20.55 13.70 -12.31
CA LEU A 28 21.17 14.88 -11.72
C LEU A 28 20.06 15.91 -11.48
N GLY A 29 19.86 16.31 -10.22
CA GLY A 29 19.16 17.55 -9.87
C GLY A 29 17.63 17.52 -9.93
N ALA A 30 17.01 16.98 -8.89
CA ALA A 30 15.73 17.49 -8.41
C ALA A 30 15.81 17.56 -6.89
N ALA A 31 16.15 18.75 -6.36
CA ALA A 31 15.81 19.08 -4.99
C ALA A 31 14.28 19.18 -4.93
N ALA A 32 13.63 18.02 -4.79
CA ALA A 32 12.23 17.96 -4.44
C ALA A 32 12.09 18.66 -3.09
N ASP A 33 11.08 19.52 -2.97
CA ASP A 33 10.64 20.10 -1.72
C ASP A 33 10.51 18.96 -0.67
N ALA A 34 11.53 18.84 0.17
CA ALA A 34 11.84 17.58 0.81
C ALA A 34 10.97 17.42 2.06
N THR A 35 9.73 16.98 1.85
CA THR A 35 8.89 16.53 2.97
C THR A 35 9.68 15.46 3.73
N PRO A 36 9.94 15.65 5.03
CA PRO A 36 10.73 14.71 5.81
C PRO A 36 10.04 13.33 5.75
N PRO A 37 10.82 12.24 5.70
CA PRO A 37 10.24 10.91 5.70
C PRO A 37 9.41 10.70 6.96
N ILE A 38 8.31 9.97 6.83
CA ILE A 38 7.38 9.66 7.92
C ILE A 38 7.18 8.16 8.07
N ASP A 39 6.84 7.74 9.28
CA ASP A 39 6.29 6.43 9.61
C ASP A 39 4.83 6.55 10.01
N TYR A 40 4.04 5.54 9.64
CA TYR A 40 2.73 5.32 10.23
C TYR A 40 2.84 4.32 11.38
N VAL A 41 2.37 4.72 12.56
CA VAL A 41 2.33 3.87 13.76
C VAL A 41 0.90 3.69 14.28
N CYS A 42 0.68 2.61 15.00
CA CYS A 42 -0.61 2.30 15.62
C CYS A 42 -0.93 3.29 16.75
N GLU A 43 -2.14 3.86 16.76
CA GLU A 43 -2.56 4.77 17.84
C GLU A 43 -2.58 4.11 19.23
N HIS A 44 -2.70 2.77 19.29
CA HIS A 44 -2.80 2.03 20.55
C HIS A 44 -1.46 1.59 21.13
N CYS A 45 -0.55 1.07 20.29
CA CYS A 45 0.70 0.47 20.75
C CYS A 45 1.95 1.21 20.26
N GLY A 46 1.83 2.19 19.36
CA GLY A 46 2.95 2.93 18.79
C GLY A 46 3.85 2.11 17.86
N ALA A 47 3.55 0.84 17.62
CA ALA A 47 4.34 0.00 16.74
C ALA A 47 3.96 0.20 15.26
N PRO A 48 4.91 0.02 14.32
CA PRO A 48 4.63 -0.05 12.89
C PRO A 48 3.95 -1.38 12.54
N GLY A 49 3.61 -1.59 11.26
CA GLY A 49 3.03 -2.85 10.78
C GLY A 49 1.51 -2.89 10.84
N MET A 50 0.88 -1.98 10.10
CA MET A 50 -0.56 -1.92 9.92
C MET A 50 -0.95 -2.23 8.47
N THR A 51 -2.16 -2.72 8.27
CA THR A 51 -2.79 -2.85 6.95
C THR A 51 -4.02 -1.94 6.87
N ARG A 52 -4.28 -1.41 5.68
CA ARG A 52 -5.52 -0.68 5.36
C ARG A 52 -6.32 -1.43 4.31
N ASP A 53 -7.62 -1.26 4.37
CA ASP A 53 -8.50 -1.73 3.30
C ASP A 53 -8.43 -0.77 2.11
N ALA A 54 -8.51 -1.34 0.92
CA ALA A 54 -8.44 -0.60 -0.33
C ALA A 54 -9.30 -1.27 -1.41
N TRP A 55 -9.80 -0.48 -2.35
CA TRP A 55 -10.29 -1.00 -3.62
C TRP A 55 -9.17 -1.01 -4.64
N ALA A 56 -9.11 -2.11 -5.38
CA ALA A 56 -8.29 -2.23 -6.57
C ALA A 56 -9.19 -2.45 -7.78
N GLU A 57 -8.92 -1.73 -8.86
CA GLU A 57 -9.64 -1.85 -10.12
C GLU A 57 -8.69 -2.22 -11.26
N TRP A 58 -9.21 -2.92 -12.25
CA TRP A 58 -8.45 -3.32 -13.43
C TRP A 58 -8.36 -2.15 -14.40
N SER A 59 -7.17 -1.59 -14.60
CA SER A 59 -6.94 -0.61 -15.66
C SER A 59 -6.81 -1.33 -17.00
N THR A 60 -7.73 -1.08 -17.92
CA THR A 60 -7.68 -1.63 -19.28
C THR A 60 -6.59 -1.00 -20.13
N THR A 61 -6.21 0.25 -19.84
CA THR A 61 -5.10 0.94 -20.54
C THR A 61 -3.76 0.41 -20.08
N GLU A 62 -3.55 0.26 -18.77
CA GLU A 62 -2.26 -0.18 -18.23
C GLU A 62 -2.15 -1.70 -18.05
N GLN A 63 -3.24 -2.43 -18.30
CA GLN A 63 -3.33 -3.89 -18.14
C GLN A 63 -2.80 -4.38 -16.79
N ARG A 64 -3.11 -3.64 -15.72
CA ARG A 64 -2.75 -3.98 -14.34
C ARG A 64 -3.82 -3.52 -13.35
N TRP A 65 -3.84 -4.18 -12.20
CA TRP A 65 -4.62 -3.71 -11.05
C TRP A 65 -4.00 -2.43 -10.48
N GLN A 66 -4.84 -1.46 -10.17
CA GLN A 66 -4.46 -0.21 -9.52
C GLN A 66 -5.29 -0.01 -8.27
N LEU A 67 -4.68 0.49 -7.21
CA LEU A 67 -5.42 0.96 -6.05
C LEU A 67 -6.14 2.26 -6.42
N THR A 68 -7.46 2.26 -6.35
CA THR A 68 -8.29 3.42 -6.72
C THR A 68 -8.82 4.16 -5.52
N THR A 69 -9.00 3.47 -4.39
CA THR A 69 -9.50 4.07 -3.14
C THR A 69 -8.86 3.41 -1.94
N LEU A 70 -8.41 4.21 -0.98
CA LEU A 70 -7.97 3.76 0.34
C LEU A 70 -9.06 4.12 1.36
N PHE A 71 -9.48 3.16 2.19
CA PHE A 71 -10.47 3.38 3.23
C PHE A 71 -9.82 3.74 4.56
N ASP A 72 -10.61 4.31 5.47
CA ASP A 72 -10.14 4.72 6.80
C ASP A 72 -9.93 3.53 7.75
N PHE A 73 -10.45 2.35 7.42
CA PHE A 73 -10.23 1.15 8.21
C PHE A 73 -8.74 0.76 8.18
N ALA A 74 -8.16 0.56 9.36
CA ALA A 74 -6.84 0.00 9.52
C ALA A 74 -6.79 -1.03 10.65
N PHE A 75 -5.90 -2.02 10.51
CA PHE A 75 -5.67 -3.07 11.49
C PHE A 75 -4.18 -3.14 11.84
N CYS A 76 -3.87 -3.22 13.13
CA CYS A 76 -2.50 -3.37 13.63
C CYS A 76 -2.15 -4.85 13.84
N HIS A 77 -1.08 -5.32 13.21
CA HIS A 77 -0.58 -6.68 13.36
C HIS A 77 0.25 -6.90 14.63
N MET A 78 0.58 -5.84 15.36
CA MET A 78 1.35 -5.94 16.61
C MET A 78 0.46 -6.12 17.82
N CYS A 79 -0.66 -5.40 17.90
CA CYS A 79 -1.63 -5.54 18.99
C CYS A 79 -2.92 -6.28 18.59
N HIS A 80 -3.03 -6.72 17.34
CA HIS A 80 -4.15 -7.48 16.75
C HIS A 80 -5.52 -6.82 16.93
N ARG A 81 -5.63 -5.53 16.62
CA ARG A 81 -6.87 -4.74 16.79
C ARG A 81 -7.05 -3.73 15.65
N PRO A 82 -8.31 -3.34 15.33
CA PRO A 82 -8.57 -2.14 14.55
C PRO A 82 -7.92 -0.91 15.19
N THR A 83 -7.45 0.04 14.38
CA THR A 83 -6.69 1.21 14.84
C THR A 83 -6.83 2.38 13.86
N ARG A 84 -6.37 3.56 14.25
CA ARG A 84 -6.03 4.66 13.34
C ARG A 84 -4.52 4.77 13.13
N LEU A 85 -4.15 5.33 11.98
CA LEU A 85 -2.76 5.62 11.64
C LEU A 85 -2.35 6.96 12.26
N VAL A 86 -1.28 6.95 13.03
CA VAL A 86 -0.62 8.17 13.53
C VAL A 86 0.67 8.38 12.75
N VAL A 87 0.87 9.60 12.26
CA VAL A 87 2.08 9.98 11.51
C VAL A 87 3.17 10.40 12.48
N HIS A 88 4.35 9.79 12.35
CA HIS A 88 5.56 10.18 13.09
C HIS A 88 6.69 10.53 12.12
N PRO A 89 7.51 11.56 12.39
CA PRO A 89 8.72 11.82 11.63
C PRO A 89 9.70 10.64 11.76
N LEU A 90 10.19 10.15 10.63
CA LEU A 90 11.22 9.12 10.60
C LEU A 90 12.56 9.75 11.01
N ARG A 91 13.13 9.30 12.13
CA ARG A 91 14.45 9.76 12.56
C ARG A 91 15.51 9.24 11.59
N LYS A 92 16.31 10.14 11.02
CA LYS A 92 17.56 9.78 10.34
C LYS A 92 18.53 9.32 11.43
N GLY A 93 18.92 8.05 11.39
CA GLY A 93 19.97 7.49 12.25
C GLY A 93 21.34 8.03 11.91
#